data_AF-A0A520BF73-F1
#
_entry.id   AF-A0A520BF73-F1
#
_cell.length_a   1.000
_cell.length_b   1.000
_cell.length_c   1.000
_cell.angle_alpha   90.00
_cell.angle_beta   90.00
_cell.angle_gamma   90.00
#
_symmetry.space_group_name_H-M   'P 1'
#
loop_
_entity.id
_entity.type
_entity.pdbx_description
1 polymer ?
#
loop_
_entity_poly.entity_id
_entity_poly.type
_entity_poly.pdbx_seq_one_letter_code
_entity_poly.pdbx_strand_id
1 'polypeptide(L)'
;HSPLTVTERNHHSFDPFPDDGRVLPFGSGATVFYNYLDYQFKNETPYTFQINLWFTEKCLEGELRINEELNYAYHVFEKDHQFLKIGDEFYRKNEIWRTKLMKFEGGKIVATELITKNFARVTYQPEN
;
A
#
# COMPACT_ATOMS: atom_id res chain seq x y z
N HIS A 1 -8.36 4.27 -3.06
CA HIS A 1 -8.34 4.14 -1.58
C HIS A 1 -9.73 4.35 -1.01
N SER A 2 -10.04 3.71 0.12
CA SER A 2 -11.34 3.76 0.78
C SER A 2 -11.17 3.99 2.30
N PRO A 3 -12.25 4.38 3.00
CA PRO A 3 -12.30 4.43 4.47
C PRO A 3 -12.42 3.04 5.13
N LEU A 4 -12.22 1.94 4.39
CA LEU A 4 -12.25 0.60 4.96
C LEU A 4 -11.06 0.40 5.91
N THR A 5 -11.31 -0.28 7.02
CA THR A 5 -10.29 -0.55 8.03
C THR A 5 -9.57 -1.85 7.67
N VAL A 6 -8.26 -1.79 7.39
CA VAL A 6 -7.45 -3.00 7.20
C VAL A 6 -7.28 -3.69 8.56
N THR A 7 -7.69 -4.96 8.66
CA THR A 7 -7.65 -5.76 9.90
C THR A 7 -6.55 -6.81 9.88
N GLU A 8 -6.15 -7.27 8.69
CA GLU A 8 -5.01 -8.17 8.50
C GLU A 8 -4.25 -7.77 7.24
N ARG A 9 -2.93 -7.64 7.38
CA ARG A 9 -2.04 -7.39 6.26
C ARG A 9 -0.65 -7.88 6.60
N ASN A 10 -0.14 -8.78 5.77
CA ASN A 10 1.20 -9.34 5.90
C ASN A 10 2.09 -8.82 4.77
N HIS A 11 3.39 -8.73 5.04
CA HIS A 11 4.40 -8.26 4.08
C HIS A 11 5.42 -9.37 3.78
N HIS A 12 6.11 -9.25 2.65
CA HIS A 12 7.28 -10.07 2.38
C HIS A 12 8.45 -9.68 3.29
N SER A 13 9.27 -10.65 3.67
CA SER A 13 10.46 -10.44 4.51
C SER A 13 11.69 -9.93 3.73
N PHE A 14 11.63 -9.93 2.39
CA PHE A 14 12.68 -9.43 1.51
C PHE A 14 12.11 -8.81 0.24
N ASP A 15 12.87 -7.91 -0.40
CA ASP A 15 12.53 -7.27 -1.68
C ASP A 15 13.45 -7.80 -2.78
N PRO A 16 12.94 -8.66 -3.69
CA PRO A 16 13.74 -9.18 -4.78
C PRO A 16 13.77 -8.25 -6.00
N PHE A 17 12.97 -7.18 -6.00
CA PHE A 17 12.77 -6.34 -7.17
C PHE A 17 13.54 -5.02 -7.03
N PRO A 18 14.50 -4.73 -7.93
CA PRO A 18 15.15 -3.42 -8.00
C PRO A 18 14.13 -2.28 -8.13
N ASP A 19 14.55 -1.07 -7.77
CA ASP A 19 13.68 0.11 -7.80
C ASP A 19 13.53 0.77 -9.16
N ASP A 20 14.32 0.35 -10.15
CA ASP A 20 14.23 0.90 -11.50
C ASP A 20 12.82 0.68 -12.10
N GLY A 21 12.15 1.76 -12.46
CA GLY A 21 10.79 1.73 -13.00
C GLY A 21 9.67 1.39 -12.01
N ARG A 22 9.92 1.39 -10.69
CA ARG A 22 8.89 1.08 -9.69
C ARG A 22 7.81 2.18 -9.63
N VAL A 23 6.56 1.79 -9.89
CA VAL A 23 5.39 2.71 -9.87
C VAL A 23 4.67 2.72 -8.51
N LEU A 24 4.75 1.64 -7.75
CA LEU A 24 4.10 1.50 -6.45
C LEU A 24 5.11 1.55 -5.30
N PRO A 25 4.85 2.28 -4.20
CA PRO A 25 5.75 2.33 -3.05
C PRO A 25 6.10 0.95 -2.52
N PHE A 26 7.34 0.75 -2.07
CA PHE A 26 7.73 -0.51 -1.46
C PHE A 26 6.96 -0.79 -0.18
N GLY A 27 6.60 -2.07 0.01
CA GLY A 27 5.77 -2.47 1.14
C GLY A 27 4.35 -1.92 1.06
N SER A 28 3.82 -1.65 -0.15
CA SER A 28 2.40 -1.37 -0.42
C SER A 28 1.57 -2.63 -0.76
N GLY A 29 2.23 -3.73 -1.13
CA GLY A 29 1.58 -5.03 -1.37
C GLY A 29 1.06 -5.72 -0.10
N ALA A 30 0.43 -6.87 -0.30
CA ALA A 30 0.00 -7.77 0.78
C ALA A 30 0.34 -9.22 0.38
N THR A 31 0.80 -9.99 1.35
CA THR A 31 1.04 -11.43 1.19
C THR A 31 -0.25 -12.19 1.44
N VAL A 32 -0.69 -12.96 0.45
CA VAL A 32 -1.77 -13.95 0.59
C VAL A 32 -1.15 -15.33 0.44
N PHE A 33 -1.33 -16.19 1.44
CA PHE A 33 -0.88 -17.57 1.42
C PHE A 33 -2.06 -18.48 1.79
N TYR A 34 -2.48 -19.29 0.82
CA TYR A 34 -3.68 -20.12 0.91
C TYR A 34 -3.78 -20.83 2.26
N ASN A 35 -4.91 -20.63 2.93
CA ASN A 35 -5.27 -21.15 4.26
C ASN A 35 -4.48 -20.64 5.48
N TYR A 36 -3.50 -19.73 5.31
CA TYR A 36 -2.65 -19.30 6.43
C TYR A 36 -2.53 -17.78 6.59
N LEU A 37 -2.45 -17.03 5.49
CA LEU A 37 -2.32 -15.57 5.51
C LEU A 37 -3.29 -14.97 4.49
N ASP A 38 -4.03 -13.95 4.91
CA ASP A 38 -4.97 -13.26 4.05
C ASP A 38 -4.75 -11.74 4.11
N TYR A 39 -5.40 -11.02 3.20
CA TYR A 39 -5.58 -9.58 3.29
C TYR A 39 -7.02 -9.29 3.68
N GLN A 40 -7.21 -8.86 4.93
CA GLN A 40 -8.54 -8.63 5.48
C GLN A 40 -8.78 -7.15 5.74
N PHE A 41 -10.01 -6.75 5.48
CA PHE A 41 -10.49 -5.43 5.85
C PHE A 41 -11.96 -5.50 6.24
N LYS A 42 -12.37 -4.53 7.04
CA LYS A 42 -13.71 -4.40 7.58
C LYS A 42 -14.33 -3.11 7.13
N ASN A 43 -15.60 -3.18 6.73
CA ASN A 43 -16.42 -2.00 6.50
C ASN A 43 -17.02 -1.54 7.83
N GLU A 44 -16.47 -0.47 8.39
CA GLU A 44 -16.97 0.17 9.62
C GLU A 44 -17.69 1.49 9.31
N THR A 45 -18.14 1.65 8.07
CA THR A 45 -18.78 2.86 7.58
C THR A 45 -20.27 2.59 7.30
N PRO A 46 -21.11 3.63 7.20
CA PRO A 46 -22.50 3.46 6.79
C PRO A 46 -22.66 3.20 5.29
N TYR A 47 -21.58 3.25 4.51
CA TYR A 47 -21.63 3.11 3.06
C TYR A 47 -21.54 1.65 2.64
N THR A 48 -22.15 1.33 1.50
CA THR A 48 -22.03 0.02 0.88
C THR A 48 -20.90 0.04 -0.13
N PHE A 49 -19.98 -0.92 0.00
CA PHE A 49 -18.88 -1.13 -0.94
C PHE A 49 -19.12 -2.38 -1.77
N GLN A 50 -18.68 -2.34 -3.02
CA GLN A 50 -18.67 -3.49 -3.92
C GLN A 50 -17.25 -3.69 -4.46
N ILE A 51 -16.77 -4.93 -4.38
CA ILE A 51 -15.53 -5.34 -5.04
C ILE A 51 -15.93 -6.05 -6.31
N ASN A 52 -15.49 -5.53 -7.46
CA ASN A 52 -15.60 -6.25 -8.72
C ASN A 52 -14.22 -6.74 -9.11
N LEU A 53 -14.13 -8.02 -9.45
CA LEU A 53 -12.93 -8.67 -9.94
C LEU A 53 -13.24 -9.31 -11.27
N TRP A 54 -12.33 -9.20 -12.23
CA TRP A 54 -12.47 -9.85 -13.53
C TRP A 54 -11.10 -10.22 -14.09
N PHE A 55 -11.09 -11.21 -14.96
CA PHE A 55 -9.88 -11.62 -15.66
C PHE A 55 -9.82 -10.95 -17.03
N THR A 56 -8.64 -10.49 -17.39
CA THR A 56 -8.26 -10.22 -18.78
C THR A 56 -7.40 -11.39 -19.27
N GLU A 57 -6.91 -11.30 -20.51
CA GLU A 57 -5.97 -12.31 -21.03
C GLU A 57 -4.68 -12.41 -20.22
N LYS A 58 -4.28 -11.33 -19.53
CA LYS A 58 -2.97 -11.22 -18.87
C LYS A 58 -3.03 -11.01 -17.36
N CYS A 59 -4.12 -10.45 -16.85
CA CYS A 59 -4.19 -9.95 -15.48
C CYS A 59 -5.51 -10.32 -14.81
N LEU A 60 -5.46 -10.49 -13.49
CA LEU A 60 -6.62 -10.29 -12.63
C LEU A 60 -6.74 -8.78 -12.38
N GLU A 61 -7.84 -8.19 -12.80
CA GLU A 61 -8.16 -6.78 -12.60
C GLU A 61 -9.23 -6.63 -11.53
N GLY A 62 -9.33 -5.43 -10.97
CA GLY A 62 -10.35 -5.15 -9.97
C GLY A 62 -10.61 -3.67 -9.75
N GLU A 63 -11.79 -3.39 -9.22
CA GLU A 63 -12.17 -2.06 -8.74
C GLU A 63 -12.93 -2.19 -7.42
N LEU A 64 -12.86 -1.12 -6.63
CA LEU A 64 -13.64 -0.95 -5.42
C LEU A 64 -14.63 0.19 -5.65
N ARG A 65 -15.92 -0.14 -5.71
CA ARG A 65 -17.03 0.81 -5.86
C ARG A 65 -17.66 1.11 -4.51
N ILE A 66 -18.37 2.24 -4.46
CA ILE A 66 -19.14 2.70 -3.31
C ILE A 66 -20.47 3.26 -3.79
N ASN A 67 -21.52 3.11 -2.99
CA ASN A 67 -22.87 3.60 -3.32
C ASN A 67 -23.03 5.13 -3.27
N GLU A 68 -22.05 5.84 -2.71
CA GLU A 68 -22.09 7.30 -2.56
C GLU A 68 -20.69 7.89 -2.73
N GLU A 69 -20.59 9.07 -3.37
CA GLU A 69 -19.32 9.76 -3.47
C GLU A 69 -18.87 10.30 -2.10
N LEU A 70 -17.67 9.93 -1.69
CA LEU A 70 -17.07 10.44 -0.46
C LEU A 70 -16.51 11.86 -0.67
N ASN A 71 -16.69 12.72 0.34
CA ASN A 71 -16.14 14.08 0.39
C ASN A 71 -14.60 14.14 0.48
N TYR A 72 -13.95 12.99 0.66
CA TYR A 72 -12.52 12.90 0.84
C TYR A 72 -11.85 12.00 -0.20
N ALA A 73 -10.63 12.36 -0.53
CA ALA A 73 -9.68 11.55 -1.28
C ALA A 73 -8.50 11.17 -0.37
N TYR A 74 -7.74 10.16 -0.79
CA TYR A 74 -6.52 9.78 -0.10
C TYR A 74 -5.36 9.78 -1.08
N HIS A 75 -4.23 10.28 -0.61
CA HIS A 75 -2.95 10.20 -1.31
C HIS A 75 -1.99 9.40 -0.46
N VAL A 76 -1.44 8.31 -1.02
CA VAL A 76 -0.43 7.48 -0.38
C VAL A 76 0.92 7.75 -1.01
N PHE A 77 1.93 7.95 -0.18
CA PHE A 77 3.28 8.30 -0.62
C PHE A 77 4.33 7.72 0.32
N GLU A 78 5.57 7.69 -0.17
CA GLU A 78 6.74 7.17 0.53
C GLU A 78 7.52 8.32 1.20
N LYS A 79 8.07 8.05 2.38
CA LYS A 79 9.05 8.90 3.08
C LYS A 79 10.23 8.06 3.56
N ASP A 80 11.33 8.74 3.86
CA ASP A 80 12.53 8.16 4.49
C ASP A 80 13.07 6.90 3.79
N HIS A 81 12.96 6.88 2.46
CA HIS A 81 13.52 5.82 1.64
C HIS A 81 15.04 5.80 1.73
N GLN A 82 15.61 4.67 2.15
CA GLN A 82 17.05 4.49 2.30
C GLN A 82 17.47 3.04 2.01
N PHE A 83 18.63 2.89 1.37
CA PHE A 83 19.38 1.66 1.36
C PHE A 83 20.47 1.69 2.44
N LEU A 84 20.64 0.57 3.13
CA LEU A 84 21.60 0.39 4.22
C LEU A 84 22.42 -0.86 3.96
N LYS A 85 23.73 -0.77 4.11
CA LYS A 85 24.61 -1.94 4.13
C LYS A 85 24.86 -2.36 5.57
N ILE A 86 24.51 -3.59 5.93
CA ILE A 86 24.72 -4.16 7.26
C ILE A 86 25.48 -5.48 7.09
N GLY A 87 26.76 -5.48 7.45
CA GLY A 87 27.67 -6.57 7.11
C GLY A 87 27.81 -6.73 5.60
N ASP A 88 27.55 -7.93 5.09
CA ASP A 88 27.61 -8.27 3.67
C ASP A 88 26.24 -8.17 2.97
N GLU A 89 25.17 -7.82 3.70
CA GLU A 89 23.82 -7.73 3.17
C GLU A 89 23.37 -6.27 2.99
N PHE A 90 22.47 -6.07 2.03
CA PHE A 90 21.80 -4.79 1.81
C PHE A 90 20.35 -4.85 2.30
N TYR A 91 19.91 -3.76 2.89
CA TYR A 91 18.57 -3.56 3.40
C TYR A 91 17.96 -2.31 2.80
N ARG A 92 16.65 -2.34 2.64
CA ARG A 92 15.84 -1.19 2.29
C ARG A 92 14.91 -0.87 3.43
N LYS A 93 14.79 0.41 3.72
CA LYS A 93 13.74 0.91 4.60
C LYS A 93 13.04 2.10 3.99
N ASN A 94 11.78 2.25 4.37
CA ASN A 94 10.94 3.39 4.01
C ASN A 94 9.75 3.44 4.98
N GLU A 95 9.03 4.54 4.90
CA GLU A 95 7.75 4.71 5.57
C GLU A 95 6.66 4.98 4.53
N ILE A 96 5.52 4.32 4.70
CA ILE A 96 4.33 4.58 3.89
C ILE A 96 3.39 5.46 4.68
N TRP A 97 3.06 6.60 4.10
CA TRP A 97 2.20 7.60 4.69
C TRP A 97 0.94 7.77 3.85
N ARG A 98 -0.15 8.16 4.51
CA ARG A 98 -1.41 8.48 3.86
C ARG A 98 -1.87 9.85 4.29
N THR A 99 -2.22 10.69 3.33
CA THR A 99 -2.89 11.96 3.56
C THR A 99 -4.34 11.86 3.14
N LYS A 100 -5.26 12.30 4.01
CA LYS A 100 -6.68 12.47 3.74
C LYS A 100 -6.96 13.91 3.34
N LEU A 101 -7.57 14.09 2.17
CA LEU A 101 -7.79 15.37 1.50
C LEU A 101 -9.28 15.61 1.33
N MET A 102 -9.76 16.84 1.55
CA MET A 102 -11.14 17.22 1.24
C MET A 102 -11.28 17.58 -0.24
N LYS A 103 -12.02 16.76 -1.00
CA LYS A 103 -12.15 16.92 -2.47
C LYS A 103 -12.73 18.28 -2.85
N PHE A 104 -13.77 18.69 -2.14
CA PHE A 104 -14.57 19.88 -2.46
C PHE A 104 -14.10 21.16 -1.74
N GLU A 105 -13.01 21.07 -0.96
CA GLU A 105 -12.39 22.21 -0.27
C GLU A 105 -10.95 22.44 -0.79
N GLY A 106 -10.77 22.39 -2.11
CA GLY A 106 -9.48 22.66 -2.75
C GLY A 106 -8.36 21.68 -2.37
N GLY A 107 -8.71 20.45 -1.96
CA GLY A 107 -7.73 19.45 -1.54
C GLY A 107 -7.14 19.69 -0.16
N LYS A 108 -7.82 20.43 0.71
CA LYS A 108 -7.37 20.67 2.10
C LYS A 108 -7.00 19.37 2.80
N ILE A 109 -5.78 19.31 3.33
CA ILE A 109 -5.30 18.18 4.14
C ILE A 109 -5.98 18.23 5.50
N VAL A 110 -6.67 17.14 5.87
CA VAL A 110 -7.35 17.01 7.18
C VAL A 110 -6.70 15.99 8.09
N ALA A 111 -5.93 15.05 7.54
CA ALA A 111 -5.12 14.12 8.32
C ALA A 111 -3.92 13.65 7.48
N THR A 112 -2.81 13.41 8.16
CA THR A 112 -1.65 12.68 7.60
C THR A 112 -1.20 11.69 8.64
N GLU A 113 -1.14 10.42 8.27
CA GLU A 113 -0.87 9.32 9.19
C GLU A 113 0.18 8.36 8.60
N LEU A 114 0.98 7.79 9.49
CA LEU A 114 1.89 6.71 9.17
C LEU A 114 1.09 5.42 9.06
N ILE A 115 1.15 4.75 7.91
CA ILE A 115 0.47 3.49 7.66
C ILE A 115 1.36 2.31 8.04
N THR A 116 2.62 2.34 7.63
CA THR A 116 3.57 1.28 7.96
C THR A 116 5.00 1.76 7.80
N LYS A 117 5.92 1.11 8.51
CA LYS A 117 7.37 1.23 8.31
C LYS A 117 7.86 -0.09 7.78
N ASN A 118 8.57 -0.08 6.65
CA ASN A 118 9.16 -1.29 6.13
C ASN A 118 10.66 -1.28 6.39
N PHE A 119 11.17 -2.47 6.67
CA PHE A 119 12.59 -2.76 6.77
C PHE A 119 12.78 -4.18 6.26
N ALA A 120 13.40 -4.33 5.10
CA ALA A 120 13.52 -5.61 4.42
C ALA A 120 14.91 -5.77 3.82
N ARG A 121 15.42 -7.01 3.83
CA ARG A 121 16.63 -7.34 3.10
C ARG A 121 16.34 -7.26 1.60
N VAL A 122 17.27 -6.73 0.81
CA VAL A 122 17.18 -6.76 -0.65
C VAL A 122 18.09 -7.85 -1.20
N THR A 123 17.70 -8.49 -2.30
CA THR A 123 18.51 -9.56 -2.92
C THR A 123 19.34 -9.06 -4.10
N TYR A 124 19.49 -7.74 -4.22
CA TYR A 124 20.27 -7.05 -5.25
C TYR A 124 21.18 -6.02 -4.57
N GLN A 125 22.23 -5.60 -5.27
CA GLN A 125 23.05 -4.47 -4.83
C GLN A 125 22.39 -3.17 -5.32
N PRO A 126 21.93 -2.28 -4.43
CA PRO A 126 21.37 -0.99 -4.85
C PRO A 126 22.47 -0.11 -5.45
N GLU A 127 22.10 0.66 -6.48
CA GLU A 127 22.95 1.72 -7.01
C GLU A 127 22.79 2.97 -6.12
N ASN A 128 23.90 3.68 -5.89
CA ASN A 128 23.94 4.87 -5.03
C ASN A 128 23.27 6.09 -5.67
#